data_AF-T2HPD4-F1
#
_entry.id   AF-T2HPD4-F1
#
_cell.length_a   1.000
_cell.length_b   1.000
_cell.length_c   1.000
_cell.angle_alpha   90.00
_cell.angle_beta   90.00
_cell.angle_gamma   90.00
#
_symmetry.space_group_name_H-M   'P 1'
#
loop_
_entity.id
_entity.type
_entity.pdbx_description
1 polymer ?
#
loop_
_entity_poly.entity_id
_entity_poly.type
_entity_poly.pdbx_seq_one_letter_code
_entity_poly.pdbx_strand_id
1 'polypeptide(L)'
;EAAITQAEEEETKEHLFESLLSECRDAIQAVREELKPDQKQRDHSLEIDSGKVSNIQYLHSYLTYIKLSTAIKRNESMAKALQKALLRQQGPEEDGKRVPRPQDLIRLYDIILQNLAELQQLPGLEEDKSYLKEIGIKTLVYKAYRCFFIAQSYVLVKKWSEALVLYDRVLKYATEVQAQAGTKKNNLKELPDVQDLITQVNAEKYSLQAAAILDASDTDEAESPSQVKDGKPLSERFEIFCLDPSLVSKQASLVHFPPEFQPIPCKPLFFDLALNHVTFPPLEDKAEQKAKSGLTGYIKGIFGFRS
;
A
#
# COMPACT_ATOMS: atom_id res chain seq x y z
N GLU A 1 10.96 -41.43 -2.62
CA GLU A 1 10.42 -40.30 -1.83
C GLU A 1 11.01 -40.17 -0.42
N ALA A 2 11.04 -41.21 0.43
CA ALA A 2 11.57 -41.12 1.80
C ALA A 2 13.03 -40.62 1.90
N ALA A 3 13.89 -41.04 0.98
CA ALA A 3 15.29 -40.56 0.91
C ALA A 3 15.39 -39.05 0.64
N ILE A 4 14.48 -38.47 -0.14
CA ILE A 4 14.46 -37.03 -0.46
C ILE A 4 14.09 -36.22 0.77
N THR A 5 13.12 -36.70 1.57
CA THR A 5 12.70 -36.04 2.81
C THR A 5 13.75 -36.12 3.92
N GLN A 6 14.58 -37.16 3.91
CA GLN A 6 15.61 -37.41 4.93
C GLN A 6 16.96 -36.75 4.62
N ALA A 7 17.20 -36.39 3.36
CA ALA A 7 18.41 -35.66 3.00
C ALA A 7 18.47 -34.31 3.74
N GLU A 8 19.65 -33.96 4.27
CA GLU A 8 19.85 -32.66 4.93
C GLU A 8 20.40 -31.62 3.95
N GLU A 9 21.33 -32.04 3.10
CA GLU A 9 22.02 -31.19 2.13
C GLU A 9 21.19 -30.93 0.87
N GLU A 10 21.13 -29.67 0.42
CA GLU A 10 20.35 -29.26 -0.75
C GLU A 10 20.84 -29.92 -2.05
N GLU A 11 22.15 -30.06 -2.25
CA GLU A 11 22.72 -30.72 -3.43
C GLU A 11 22.33 -32.20 -3.52
N THR A 12 22.34 -32.91 -2.39
CA THR A 12 21.91 -34.32 -2.35
C THR A 12 20.43 -34.47 -2.67
N LYS A 13 19.57 -33.54 -2.21
CA LYS A 13 18.15 -33.51 -2.57
C LYS A 13 17.94 -33.33 -4.06
N GLU A 14 18.66 -32.37 -4.65
CA GLU A 14 18.57 -32.10 -6.09
C GLU A 14 18.97 -33.33 -6.91
N HIS A 15 20.06 -34.00 -6.55
CA HIS A 15 20.49 -35.23 -7.22
C HIS A 15 19.43 -36.34 -7.12
N LEU A 16 18.84 -36.54 -5.94
CA LEU A 16 17.78 -37.54 -5.75
C LEU A 16 16.52 -37.23 -6.57
N PHE A 17 16.13 -35.96 -6.69
CA PHE A 17 15.04 -35.56 -7.56
C PHE A 17 15.35 -35.83 -9.03
N GLU A 18 16.57 -35.54 -9.50
CA GLU A 18 16.95 -35.79 -10.90
C GLU A 18 16.99 -37.28 -11.25
N SER A 19 17.51 -38.12 -10.36
CA SER A 19 17.49 -39.58 -10.52
C SER A 19 16.05 -40.09 -10.68
N LEU A 20 15.17 -39.71 -9.76
CA LEU A 20 13.76 -40.14 -9.78
C LEU A 20 13.03 -39.64 -11.05
N LEU A 21 13.28 -38.40 -11.48
CA LEU A 21 12.72 -37.86 -12.71
C LEU A 21 13.23 -38.61 -13.94
N SER A 22 14.49 -39.06 -13.94
CA SER A 22 15.04 -39.87 -15.02
C SER A 22 14.38 -41.23 -15.11
N GLU A 23 14.27 -41.95 -14.00
CA GLU A 23 13.59 -43.24 -13.92
C GLU A 23 12.12 -43.12 -14.37
N CYS A 24 11.43 -42.04 -13.98
CA CYS A 24 10.08 -41.78 -14.45
C CYS A 24 10.01 -41.57 -15.96
N ARG A 25 10.98 -40.88 -16.58
CA ARG A 25 11.02 -40.69 -18.05
C ARG A 25 11.20 -42.02 -18.76
N ASP A 26 12.09 -42.88 -18.26
CA ASP A 26 12.36 -44.19 -18.85
C ASP A 26 11.13 -45.11 -18.75
N ALA A 27 10.47 -45.14 -17.58
CA ALA A 27 9.24 -45.90 -17.37
C ALA A 27 8.09 -45.41 -18.26
N ILE A 28 7.89 -44.09 -18.38
CA ILE A 28 6.87 -43.51 -19.27
C ILE A 28 7.16 -43.86 -20.73
N GLN A 29 8.43 -43.83 -21.14
CA GLN A 29 8.82 -44.17 -22.52
C GLN A 29 8.51 -45.63 -22.83
N ALA A 30 8.82 -46.57 -21.93
CA ALA A 30 8.49 -47.99 -22.09
C ALA A 30 6.97 -48.20 -22.26
N VAL A 31 6.15 -47.60 -21.39
CA VAL A 31 4.68 -47.69 -21.48
C VAL A 31 4.15 -47.04 -22.76
N ARG A 32 4.75 -45.93 -23.19
CA ARG A 32 4.36 -45.24 -24.43
C ARG A 32 4.64 -46.09 -25.68
N GLU A 33 5.69 -46.90 -25.67
CA GLU A 33 6.01 -47.81 -26.77
C GLU A 33 4.98 -48.95 -26.88
N GLU A 34 4.49 -49.46 -25.75
CA GLU A 34 3.39 -50.43 -25.70
C GLU A 34 2.02 -49.84 -26.05
N LEU A 35 1.85 -48.52 -25.92
CA LEU A 35 0.60 -47.83 -26.26
C LEU A 35 0.41 -47.64 -27.78
N LYS A 36 1.52 -47.59 -28.55
CA LYS A 36 1.53 -47.44 -30.02
C LYS A 36 0.87 -48.59 -30.80
N PRO A 37 1.06 -49.89 -30.47
CA PRO A 37 0.40 -50.99 -31.18
C PRO A 37 -1.13 -51.01 -30.99
N ASP A 38 -1.64 -50.53 -29.85
CA ASP A 38 -3.06 -50.55 -29.50
C ASP A 38 -3.90 -49.57 -30.34
N GLN A 39 -3.29 -48.48 -30.84
CA GLN A 39 -3.94 -47.50 -31.71
C GLN A 39 -4.30 -48.05 -33.10
N LYS A 40 -3.56 -49.04 -33.62
CA LYS A 40 -3.84 -49.67 -34.93
C LYS A 40 -4.88 -50.79 -34.87
N GLN A 41 -5.12 -51.37 -33.69
CA GLN A 41 -6.14 -52.41 -33.50
C GLN A 41 -7.54 -51.86 -33.20
N ARG A 42 -7.64 -50.61 -32.70
CA ARG A 42 -8.93 -49.94 -32.43
C ARG A 42 -9.75 -49.61 -33.66
N ASP A 43 -9.13 -49.49 -34.84
CA ASP A 43 -9.86 -49.30 -36.10
C ASP A 43 -10.74 -50.53 -36.46
N HIS A 44 -10.55 -51.68 -35.81
CA HIS A 44 -11.34 -52.89 -36.07
C HIS A 44 -12.34 -53.26 -34.95
N SER A 45 -12.31 -52.56 -33.81
CA SER A 45 -13.10 -52.92 -32.62
C SER A 45 -13.99 -51.76 -32.20
N LEU A 46 -14.81 -51.28 -33.14
CA LEU A 46 -15.91 -50.37 -32.86
C LEU A 46 -17.06 -51.17 -32.26
N GLU A 47 -17.05 -51.45 -30.96
CA GLU A 47 -18.26 -51.64 -30.16
C GLU A 47 -17.94 -51.89 -28.66
N ILE A 48 -18.56 -51.07 -27.79
CA ILE A 48 -18.84 -51.32 -26.36
C ILE A 48 -17.68 -51.04 -25.36
N ASP A 49 -17.24 -49.78 -25.20
CA ASP A 49 -17.04 -49.10 -23.88
C ASP A 49 -16.65 -47.63 -24.14
N SER A 50 -17.60 -46.79 -24.58
CA SER A 50 -17.33 -45.43 -25.08
C SER A 50 -17.00 -44.39 -23.99
N GLY A 51 -16.27 -44.77 -22.95
CA GLY A 51 -15.91 -43.83 -21.87
C GLY A 51 -14.80 -44.27 -20.92
N LYS A 52 -14.30 -45.51 -20.98
CA LYS A 52 -13.27 -45.98 -20.05
C LYS A 52 -11.89 -45.95 -20.69
N VAL A 53 -10.99 -45.19 -20.07
CA VAL A 53 -9.56 -45.15 -20.41
C VAL A 53 -8.96 -46.56 -20.27
N SER A 54 -8.14 -47.00 -21.23
CA SER A 54 -7.55 -48.34 -21.18
C SER A 54 -6.56 -48.49 -20.01
N ASN A 55 -6.37 -49.72 -19.50
CA ASN A 55 -5.46 -49.96 -18.37
C ASN A 55 -4.04 -49.43 -18.62
N ILE A 56 -3.52 -49.60 -19.84
CA ILE A 56 -2.19 -49.10 -20.22
C ILE A 56 -2.16 -47.55 -20.26
N GLN A 57 -3.26 -46.89 -20.64
CA GLN A 57 -3.39 -45.45 -20.59
C GLN A 57 -3.52 -44.92 -19.16
N TYR A 58 -4.17 -45.66 -18.25
CA TYR A 58 -4.16 -45.37 -16.82
C TYR A 58 -2.75 -45.48 -16.23
N LEU A 59 -2.01 -46.53 -16.58
CA LEU A 59 -0.62 -46.68 -16.14
C LEU A 59 0.26 -45.51 -16.64
N HIS A 60 0.12 -45.14 -17.92
CA HIS A 60 0.80 -43.96 -18.47
C HIS A 60 0.46 -42.69 -17.69
N SER A 61 -0.82 -42.47 -17.39
CA SER A 61 -1.29 -41.28 -16.67
C SER A 61 -0.79 -41.26 -15.23
N TYR A 62 -0.74 -42.42 -14.56
CA TYR A 62 -0.18 -42.56 -13.21
C TYR A 62 1.32 -42.28 -13.16
N LEU A 63 2.10 -42.83 -14.11
CA LEU A 63 3.54 -42.53 -14.20
C LEU A 63 3.79 -41.05 -14.52
N THR A 64 2.97 -40.48 -15.40
CA THR A 64 3.02 -39.04 -15.73
C THR A 64 2.68 -38.19 -14.50
N TYR A 65 1.69 -38.58 -13.70
CA TYR A 65 1.35 -37.95 -12.44
C TYR A 65 2.53 -37.94 -11.47
N ILE A 66 3.22 -39.08 -11.29
CA ILE A 66 4.40 -39.18 -10.43
C ILE A 66 5.51 -38.25 -10.93
N LYS A 67 5.81 -38.27 -12.23
CA LYS A 67 6.84 -37.41 -12.84
C LYS A 67 6.54 -35.93 -12.59
N LEU A 68 5.32 -35.47 -12.91
CA LEU A 68 4.93 -34.07 -12.78
C LEU A 68 4.87 -33.63 -11.31
N SER A 69 4.32 -34.46 -10.43
CA SER A 69 4.28 -34.20 -8.98
C SER A 69 5.69 -34.10 -8.39
N THR A 70 6.60 -34.97 -8.82
CA THR A 70 8.02 -34.93 -8.42
C THR A 70 8.70 -33.67 -8.94
N ALA A 71 8.44 -33.28 -10.19
CA ALA A 71 8.98 -32.06 -10.77
C ALA A 71 8.49 -30.82 -10.02
N ILE A 72 7.21 -30.77 -9.62
CA ILE A 72 6.65 -29.69 -8.79
C ILE A 72 7.38 -29.62 -7.44
N LYS A 73 7.48 -30.75 -6.70
CA LYS A 73 8.17 -30.81 -5.41
C LYS A 73 9.63 -30.34 -5.51
N ARG A 74 10.34 -30.72 -6.58
CA ARG A 74 11.71 -30.25 -6.85
C ARG A 74 11.75 -28.73 -7.02
N ASN A 75 10.92 -28.18 -7.90
CA ASN A 75 10.90 -26.74 -8.18
C ASN A 75 10.47 -25.93 -6.93
N GLU A 76 9.56 -26.45 -6.10
CA GLU A 76 9.22 -25.86 -4.81
C GLU A 76 10.42 -25.81 -3.86
N SER A 77 11.20 -26.90 -3.79
CA SER A 77 12.42 -26.96 -2.99
C SER A 77 13.44 -25.91 -3.46
N MET A 78 13.67 -25.83 -4.78
CA MET A 78 14.57 -24.83 -5.38
C MET A 78 14.07 -23.41 -5.13
N ALA A 79 12.76 -23.16 -5.22
CA ALA A 79 12.18 -21.85 -4.95
C ALA A 79 12.37 -21.44 -3.48
N LYS A 80 12.18 -22.37 -2.53
CA LYS A 80 12.43 -22.12 -1.10
C LYS A 80 13.90 -21.77 -0.82
N ALA A 81 14.84 -22.52 -1.39
CA ALA A 81 16.27 -22.24 -1.26
C ALA A 81 16.61 -20.85 -1.83
N LEU A 82 16.09 -20.53 -3.01
CA LEU A 82 16.33 -19.25 -3.68
C LEU A 82 15.70 -18.06 -2.93
N GLN A 83 14.51 -18.21 -2.36
CA GLN A 83 13.90 -17.20 -1.48
C GLN A 83 14.76 -16.93 -0.24
N LYS A 84 15.27 -18.00 0.39
CA LYS A 84 16.15 -17.87 1.55
C LYS A 84 17.45 -17.16 1.19
N ALA A 85 17.99 -17.42 -0.01
CA ALA A 85 19.16 -16.73 -0.53
C ALA A 85 18.88 -15.23 -0.76
N LEU A 86 17.73 -14.87 -1.33
CA LEU A 86 17.30 -13.47 -1.50
C LEU A 86 17.15 -12.72 -0.16
N LEU A 87 16.60 -13.37 0.86
CA LEU A 87 16.47 -12.79 2.20
C LEU A 87 17.84 -12.55 2.88
N ARG A 88 18.79 -13.46 2.69
CA ARG A 88 20.15 -13.35 3.26
C ARG A 88 20.98 -12.23 2.64
N GLN A 89 20.68 -11.81 1.41
CA GLN A 89 21.36 -10.71 0.75
C GLN A 89 21.04 -9.32 1.32
N GLN A 90 20.13 -9.21 2.29
CA GLN A 90 20.02 -7.98 3.09
C GLN A 90 21.21 -7.78 4.07
N GLY A 91 22.19 -8.71 4.10
CA GLY A 91 23.46 -8.62 4.83
C GLY A 91 24.69 -8.32 3.93
N PRO A 92 25.89 -8.15 4.52
CA PRO A 92 27.10 -7.78 3.77
C PRO A 92 27.46 -8.81 2.70
N GLU A 93 27.86 -8.33 1.52
CA GLU A 93 28.13 -9.16 0.34
C GLU A 93 29.26 -10.18 0.59
N GLU A 94 28.96 -11.47 0.43
CA GLU A 94 30.00 -12.49 0.20
C GLU A 94 30.39 -12.47 -1.29
N ASP A 95 31.65 -12.19 -1.55
CA ASP A 95 32.21 -12.02 -2.88
C ASP A 95 32.18 -13.34 -3.69
N GLY A 96 31.71 -13.28 -4.94
CA GLY A 96 31.85 -14.37 -5.93
C GLY A 96 30.65 -15.30 -6.20
N LYS A 97 29.51 -15.18 -5.51
CA LYS A 97 28.29 -15.97 -5.82
C LYS A 97 27.29 -15.18 -6.68
N ARG A 98 26.72 -15.82 -7.70
CA ARG A 98 25.67 -15.23 -8.57
C ARG A 98 24.52 -14.72 -7.69
N VAL A 99 24.25 -13.42 -7.80
CA VAL A 99 23.14 -12.75 -7.10
C VAL A 99 21.80 -13.36 -7.57
N PRO A 100 21.04 -14.00 -6.66
CA PRO A 100 19.66 -14.40 -6.92
C PRO A 100 18.82 -13.20 -7.35
N ARG A 101 17.98 -13.36 -8.36
CA ARG A 101 17.05 -12.29 -8.75
C ARG A 101 15.61 -12.77 -8.71
N PRO A 102 14.63 -11.86 -8.50
CA PRO A 102 13.21 -12.23 -8.53
C PRO A 102 12.80 -12.97 -9.82
N GLN A 103 13.45 -12.68 -10.96
CA GLN A 103 13.17 -13.36 -12.23
C GLN A 103 13.49 -14.87 -12.20
N ASP A 104 14.48 -15.28 -11.41
CA ASP A 104 14.82 -16.70 -11.27
C ASP A 104 13.69 -17.45 -10.53
N LEU A 105 13.01 -16.80 -9.58
CA LEU A 105 11.80 -17.33 -8.90
C LEU A 105 10.58 -17.35 -9.81
N ILE A 106 10.36 -16.29 -10.60
CA ILE A 106 9.25 -16.24 -11.58
C ILE A 106 9.32 -17.46 -12.50
N ARG A 107 10.51 -17.76 -13.04
CA ARG A 107 10.73 -18.91 -13.91
C ARG A 107 10.38 -20.25 -13.24
N LEU A 108 10.77 -20.44 -11.98
CA LEU A 108 10.44 -21.66 -11.23
C LEU A 108 8.93 -21.81 -11.05
N TYR A 109 8.22 -20.73 -10.72
CA TYR A 109 6.76 -20.78 -10.59
C TYR A 109 6.03 -20.96 -11.93
N ASP A 110 6.55 -20.42 -13.02
CA ASP A 110 6.02 -20.68 -14.37
C ASP A 110 6.13 -22.17 -14.72
N ILE A 111 7.26 -22.81 -14.41
CA ILE A 111 7.45 -24.26 -14.60
C ILE A 111 6.47 -25.06 -13.73
N ILE A 112 6.27 -24.68 -12.47
CA ILE A 112 5.29 -25.33 -11.58
C ILE A 112 3.87 -25.21 -12.17
N LEU A 113 3.49 -24.02 -12.63
CA LEU A 113 2.18 -23.78 -13.23
C LEU A 113 1.98 -24.57 -14.53
N GLN A 114 3.02 -24.72 -15.35
CA GLN A 114 2.97 -25.57 -16.54
C GLN A 114 2.74 -27.04 -16.16
N ASN A 115 3.48 -27.56 -15.17
CA ASN A 115 3.30 -28.94 -14.70
C ASN A 115 1.89 -29.16 -14.11
N LEU A 116 1.32 -28.17 -13.40
CA LEU A 116 -0.05 -28.24 -12.89
C LEU A 116 -1.10 -28.22 -14.00
N ALA A 117 -0.87 -27.45 -15.06
CA ALA A 117 -1.75 -27.44 -16.23
C ALA A 117 -1.74 -28.81 -16.95
N GLU A 118 -0.57 -29.46 -17.05
CA GLU A 118 -0.45 -30.82 -17.56
C GLU A 118 -1.15 -31.85 -16.66
N LEU A 119 -0.98 -31.75 -15.33
CA LEU A 119 -1.68 -32.60 -14.37
C LEU A 119 -3.21 -32.50 -14.52
N GLN A 120 -3.74 -31.30 -14.70
CA GLN A 120 -5.18 -31.08 -14.87
C GLN A 120 -5.77 -31.83 -16.08
N GLN A 121 -4.95 -32.12 -17.09
CA GLN A 121 -5.36 -32.72 -18.37
C GLN A 121 -5.02 -34.22 -18.47
N LEU A 122 -4.68 -34.87 -17.36
CA LEU A 122 -4.35 -36.30 -17.36
C LEU A 122 -5.57 -37.18 -17.71
N PRO A 123 -5.44 -38.07 -18.71
CA PRO A 123 -6.53 -38.98 -19.09
C PRO A 123 -6.96 -39.90 -17.94
N GLY A 124 -8.27 -39.99 -17.73
CA GLY A 124 -8.89 -40.87 -16.73
C GLY A 124 -9.09 -40.23 -15.36
N LEU A 125 -8.75 -38.95 -15.20
CA LEU A 125 -8.94 -38.16 -13.99
C LEU A 125 -9.93 -36.99 -14.17
N GLU A 126 -10.55 -36.86 -15.35
CA GLU A 126 -11.44 -35.74 -15.70
C GLU A 126 -12.70 -35.68 -14.84
N GLU A 127 -13.18 -36.83 -14.37
CA GLU A 127 -14.37 -36.93 -13.51
C GLU A 127 -14.04 -36.81 -12.00
N ASP A 128 -12.77 -36.86 -11.62
CA ASP A 128 -12.36 -36.72 -10.22
C ASP A 128 -12.39 -35.25 -9.78
N LYS A 129 -13.55 -34.84 -9.29
CA LYS A 129 -13.79 -33.47 -8.78
C LYS A 129 -12.88 -33.13 -7.60
N SER A 130 -12.45 -34.10 -6.78
CA SER A 130 -11.58 -33.84 -5.64
C SER A 130 -10.17 -33.51 -6.12
N TYR A 131 -9.67 -34.31 -7.06
CA TYR A 131 -8.39 -34.09 -7.73
C TYR A 131 -8.32 -32.75 -8.45
N LEU A 132 -9.32 -32.44 -9.29
CA LEU A 132 -9.38 -31.17 -10.02
C LEU A 132 -9.46 -29.97 -9.09
N LYS A 133 -10.19 -30.10 -7.97
CA LYS A 133 -10.25 -29.04 -6.95
C LYS A 133 -8.90 -28.82 -6.28
N GLU A 134 -8.17 -29.90 -5.96
CA GLU A 134 -6.83 -29.79 -5.37
C GLU A 134 -5.85 -29.09 -6.32
N ILE A 135 -5.84 -29.47 -7.60
CA ILE A 135 -5.02 -28.80 -8.62
C ILE A 135 -5.40 -27.33 -8.78
N GLY A 136 -6.70 -27.02 -8.75
CA GLY A 136 -7.20 -25.65 -8.82
C GLY A 136 -6.66 -24.80 -7.67
N ILE A 137 -6.69 -25.30 -6.44
CA ILE A 137 -6.15 -24.61 -5.26
C ILE A 137 -4.62 -24.43 -5.39
N LYS A 138 -3.88 -25.50 -5.74
CA LYS A 138 -2.43 -25.43 -5.99
C LYS A 138 -2.08 -24.37 -7.04
N THR A 139 -2.84 -24.33 -8.13
CA THR A 139 -2.67 -23.36 -9.22
C THR A 139 -2.85 -21.93 -8.74
N LEU A 140 -3.86 -21.65 -7.90
CA LEU A 140 -4.06 -20.32 -7.34
C LEU A 140 -2.91 -19.89 -6.43
N VAL A 141 -2.41 -20.78 -5.58
CA VAL A 141 -1.25 -20.51 -4.71
C VAL A 141 -0.02 -20.13 -5.55
N TYR A 142 0.34 -20.93 -6.55
CA TYR A 142 1.52 -20.63 -7.35
C TYR A 142 1.34 -19.43 -8.29
N LYS A 143 0.11 -19.13 -8.73
CA LYS A 143 -0.20 -17.85 -9.39
C LYS A 143 0.04 -16.67 -8.46
N ALA A 144 -0.32 -16.78 -7.18
CA ALA A 144 -0.07 -15.75 -6.17
C ALA A 144 1.43 -15.51 -5.98
N TYR A 145 2.23 -16.56 -5.76
CA TYR A 145 3.69 -16.42 -5.62
C TYR A 145 4.36 -15.87 -6.88
N ARG A 146 3.99 -16.36 -8.06
CA ARG A 146 4.52 -15.82 -9.32
C ARG A 146 4.20 -14.32 -9.45
N CYS A 147 2.96 -13.93 -9.18
CA CYS A 147 2.53 -12.53 -9.24
C CYS A 147 3.28 -11.66 -8.23
N PHE A 148 3.56 -12.18 -7.03
CA PHE A 148 4.36 -11.51 -6.02
C PHE A 148 5.78 -11.21 -6.51
N PHE A 149 6.48 -12.20 -7.09
CA PHE A 149 7.85 -11.96 -7.58
C PHE A 149 7.90 -11.11 -8.86
N ILE A 150 6.84 -11.11 -9.67
CA ILE A 150 6.67 -10.11 -10.74
C ILE A 150 6.57 -8.72 -10.12
N ALA A 151 5.75 -8.53 -9.08
CA ALA A 151 5.63 -7.24 -8.39
C ALA A 151 6.98 -6.76 -7.83
N GLN A 152 7.73 -7.66 -7.18
CA GLN A 152 9.09 -7.39 -6.70
C GLN A 152 10.04 -6.96 -7.83
N SER A 153 9.90 -7.53 -9.04
CA SER A 153 10.67 -7.07 -10.20
C SER A 153 10.31 -5.64 -10.64
N TYR A 154 9.04 -5.24 -10.53
CA TYR A 154 8.60 -3.87 -10.82
C TYR A 154 9.05 -2.87 -9.74
N VAL A 155 9.09 -3.29 -8.47
CA VAL A 155 9.67 -2.51 -7.36
C VAL A 155 11.13 -2.15 -7.65
N LEU A 156 11.94 -3.10 -8.13
CA LEU A 156 13.35 -2.87 -8.45
C LEU A 156 13.57 -1.82 -9.55
N VAL A 157 12.60 -1.62 -10.44
CA VAL A 157 12.66 -0.62 -11.52
C VAL A 157 11.78 0.60 -11.24
N LYS A 158 11.38 0.82 -9.98
CA LYS A 158 10.61 1.98 -9.50
C LYS A 158 9.25 2.17 -10.19
N LYS A 159 8.66 1.08 -10.70
CA LYS A 159 7.33 1.06 -11.31
C LYS A 159 6.27 0.77 -10.25
N TRP A 160 6.04 1.77 -9.40
CA TRP A 160 5.24 1.65 -8.18
C TRP A 160 3.79 1.27 -8.45
N SER A 161 3.17 1.91 -9.44
CA SER A 161 1.77 1.66 -9.81
C SER A 161 1.55 0.23 -10.28
N GLU A 162 2.43 -0.28 -11.16
CA GLU A 162 2.36 -1.65 -11.65
C GLU A 162 2.58 -2.67 -10.54
N ALA A 163 3.56 -2.44 -9.66
CA ALA A 163 3.81 -3.29 -8.50
C ALA A 163 2.61 -3.33 -7.53
N LEU A 164 1.97 -2.18 -7.27
CA LEU A 164 0.79 -2.09 -6.39
C LEU A 164 -0.39 -2.91 -6.94
N VAL A 165 -0.68 -2.80 -8.23
CA VAL A 165 -1.75 -3.57 -8.89
C VAL A 165 -1.46 -5.07 -8.82
N LEU A 166 -0.20 -5.47 -8.98
CA LEU A 166 0.18 -6.87 -8.84
C LEU A 166 0.03 -7.38 -7.41
N TYR A 167 0.36 -6.57 -6.40
CA TYR A 167 0.10 -6.93 -4.99
C TYR A 167 -1.39 -7.12 -4.71
N ASP A 168 -2.26 -6.25 -5.22
CA ASP A 168 -3.72 -6.46 -5.11
C ASP A 168 -4.18 -7.76 -5.78
N ARG A 169 -3.56 -8.13 -6.90
CA ARG A 169 -3.83 -9.41 -7.56
C ARG A 169 -3.36 -10.60 -6.73
N VAL A 170 -2.23 -10.50 -6.03
CA VAL A 170 -1.79 -11.54 -5.08
C VAL A 170 -2.83 -11.73 -3.99
N LEU A 171 -3.33 -10.65 -3.40
CA LEU A 171 -4.37 -10.70 -2.36
C LEU A 171 -5.67 -11.34 -2.88
N LYS A 172 -6.08 -11.04 -4.12
CA LYS A 172 -7.25 -11.69 -4.75
C LYS A 172 -7.08 -13.21 -4.81
N TYR A 173 -5.96 -13.69 -5.35
CA TYR A 173 -5.70 -15.14 -5.39
C TYR A 173 -5.66 -15.75 -3.99
N ALA A 174 -5.06 -15.06 -3.02
CA ALA A 174 -4.97 -15.52 -1.64
C ALA A 174 -6.36 -15.68 -1.00
N THR A 175 -7.26 -14.71 -1.21
CA THR A 175 -8.66 -14.79 -0.73
C THR A 175 -9.45 -15.91 -1.41
N GLU A 176 -9.24 -16.14 -2.71
CA GLU A 176 -9.86 -17.26 -3.43
C GLU A 176 -9.39 -18.61 -2.87
N VAL A 177 -8.10 -18.76 -2.56
CA VAL A 177 -7.56 -19.97 -1.92
C VAL A 177 -8.24 -20.21 -0.57
N GLN A 178 -8.35 -19.18 0.28
CA GLN A 178 -9.02 -19.30 1.58
C GLN A 178 -10.49 -19.70 1.44
N ALA A 179 -11.21 -19.13 0.47
CA ALA A 179 -12.60 -19.48 0.20
C ALA A 179 -12.76 -20.93 -0.29
N GLN A 180 -11.84 -21.42 -1.14
CA GLN A 180 -11.94 -22.75 -1.74
C GLN A 180 -11.42 -23.88 -0.84
N ALA A 181 -10.42 -23.60 0.00
CA ALA A 181 -9.80 -24.57 0.90
C ALA A 181 -10.75 -25.07 2.01
N GLY A 182 -11.70 -24.23 2.47
CA GLY A 182 -12.63 -24.58 3.54
C GLY A 182 -11.92 -25.10 4.81
N THR A 183 -12.59 -25.92 5.61
CA THR A 183 -12.02 -26.55 6.83
C THR A 183 -11.17 -27.80 6.55
N LYS A 184 -11.01 -28.21 5.28
CA LYS A 184 -10.27 -29.43 4.89
C LYS A 184 -8.77 -29.17 4.85
N LYS A 185 -8.17 -28.93 6.02
CA LYS A 185 -6.73 -28.68 6.20
C LYS A 185 -5.81 -29.89 5.93
N ASN A 186 -6.35 -31.11 5.80
CA ASN A 186 -5.51 -32.32 5.84
C ASN A 186 -4.71 -32.59 4.56
N ASN A 187 -5.25 -32.29 3.36
CA ASN A 187 -4.55 -32.52 2.08
C ASN A 187 -3.77 -31.30 1.59
N LEU A 188 -3.86 -30.16 2.30
CA LEU A 188 -3.23 -28.89 1.93
C LEU A 188 -2.02 -28.56 2.83
N LYS A 189 -1.62 -29.45 3.73
CA LYS A 189 -0.49 -29.22 4.66
C LYS A 189 0.86 -29.00 3.96
N GLU A 190 0.99 -29.50 2.73
CA GLU A 190 2.22 -29.37 1.94
C GLU A 190 2.31 -28.04 1.18
N LEU A 191 1.19 -27.29 1.06
CA LEU A 191 1.19 -26.01 0.38
C LEU A 191 1.85 -24.92 1.23
N PRO A 192 2.55 -23.96 0.60
CA PRO A 192 3.00 -22.76 1.30
C PRO A 192 1.84 -22.02 1.98
N ASP A 193 2.06 -21.50 3.19
CA ASP A 193 1.03 -20.77 3.91
C ASP A 193 0.72 -19.43 3.20
N VAL A 194 -0.49 -19.34 2.68
CA VAL A 194 -0.99 -18.15 2.00
C VAL A 194 -1.13 -16.97 2.97
N GLN A 195 -1.27 -17.21 4.28
CA GLN A 195 -1.31 -16.14 5.28
C GLN A 195 0.03 -15.41 5.40
N ASP A 196 1.14 -16.13 5.32
CA ASP A 196 2.47 -15.52 5.32
C ASP A 196 2.63 -14.63 4.09
N LEU A 197 2.17 -15.10 2.92
CA LEU A 197 2.19 -14.30 1.69
C LEU A 197 1.31 -13.05 1.80
N ILE A 198 0.11 -13.15 2.39
CA ILE A 198 -0.76 -11.98 2.63
C ILE A 198 -0.05 -10.97 3.54
N THR A 199 0.56 -11.45 4.62
CA THR A 199 1.26 -10.61 5.60
C THR A 199 2.43 -9.90 4.93
N GLN A 200 3.21 -10.63 4.13
CA GLN A 200 4.33 -10.08 3.37
C GLN A 200 3.86 -9.03 2.35
N VAL A 201 2.83 -9.32 1.56
CA VAL A 201 2.26 -8.37 0.59
C VAL A 201 1.79 -7.09 1.26
N ASN A 202 1.10 -7.19 2.41
CA ASN A 202 0.64 -6.01 3.12
C ASN A 202 1.82 -5.16 3.60
N ALA A 203 2.87 -5.77 4.15
CA ALA A 203 4.09 -5.06 4.54
C ALA A 203 4.75 -4.36 3.33
N GLU A 204 4.90 -5.08 2.21
CA GLU A 204 5.49 -4.57 0.97
C GLU A 204 4.67 -3.41 0.37
N LYS A 205 3.33 -3.44 0.46
CA LYS A 205 2.48 -2.33 -0.01
C LYS A 205 2.75 -1.03 0.75
N TYR A 206 2.88 -1.09 2.07
CA TYR A 206 3.21 0.09 2.88
C TYR A 206 4.63 0.59 2.59
N SER A 207 5.59 -0.32 2.48
CA SER A 207 6.97 -0.01 2.10
C SER A 207 7.03 0.68 0.74
N LEU A 208 6.33 0.13 -0.26
CA LEU A 208 6.22 0.69 -1.60
C LEU A 208 5.59 2.08 -1.59
N GLN A 209 4.52 2.29 -0.83
CA GLN A 209 3.87 3.60 -0.74
C GLN A 209 4.80 4.66 -0.13
N ALA A 210 5.55 4.30 0.92
CA ALA A 210 6.55 5.18 1.52
C ALA A 210 7.68 5.49 0.52
N ALA A 211 8.21 4.47 -0.17
CA ALA A 211 9.24 4.64 -1.19
C ALA A 211 8.78 5.53 -2.35
N ALA A 212 7.54 5.37 -2.81
CA ALA A 212 6.98 6.19 -3.88
C ALA A 212 6.84 7.68 -3.50
N ILE A 213 6.48 7.98 -2.24
CA ILE A 213 6.39 9.36 -1.74
C ILE A 213 7.80 9.99 -1.66
N LEU A 214 8.78 9.24 -1.15
CA LEU A 214 10.16 9.71 -1.05
C LEU A 214 10.81 9.92 -2.43
N ASP A 215 10.52 9.04 -3.39
CA ASP A 215 10.99 9.20 -4.77
C ASP A 215 10.32 10.40 -5.48
N ALA A 216 9.06 10.70 -5.18
CA ALA A 216 8.37 11.88 -5.72
C ALA A 216 9.04 13.18 -5.25
N SER A 217 9.47 13.25 -3.99
CA SER A 217 10.20 14.43 -3.49
C SER A 217 11.55 14.67 -4.16
N ASP A 218 12.20 13.64 -4.72
CA ASP A 218 13.44 13.79 -5.49
C ASP A 218 13.17 14.29 -6.92
N THR A 219 11.93 14.19 -7.41
CA THR A 219 11.54 14.57 -8.78
C THR A 219 10.93 15.99 -8.84
N ASP A 220 10.46 16.51 -7.70
CA ASP A 220 9.77 17.80 -7.59
C ASP A 220 10.69 19.03 -7.47
N GLU A 221 12.01 18.92 -7.64
CA GLU A 221 12.82 20.11 -7.95
C GLU A 221 12.57 20.65 -9.37
N ALA A 222 11.82 19.93 -10.21
CA ALA A 222 11.47 20.34 -11.58
C ALA A 222 9.97 20.65 -11.81
N GLU A 223 9.10 20.53 -10.81
CA GLU A 223 7.77 21.14 -10.87
C GLU A 223 7.89 22.58 -10.37
N SER A 224 7.91 23.51 -11.32
CA SER A 224 7.96 24.95 -11.12
C SER A 224 7.24 25.38 -9.84
N PRO A 225 7.94 25.74 -8.75
CA PRO A 225 7.29 26.37 -7.62
C PRO A 225 6.65 27.61 -8.21
N SER A 226 5.33 27.73 -8.06
CA SER A 226 4.52 28.78 -8.67
C SER A 226 5.26 30.10 -8.56
N GLN A 227 5.91 30.52 -9.65
CA GLN A 227 6.66 31.77 -9.66
C GLN A 227 5.62 32.85 -9.49
N VAL A 228 5.68 33.51 -8.35
CA VAL A 228 4.81 34.60 -8.00
C VAL A 228 4.87 35.64 -9.12
N LYS A 229 3.77 35.76 -9.87
CA LYS A 229 3.44 36.96 -10.64
C LYS A 229 2.49 37.88 -9.88
N ASP A 230 2.20 37.57 -8.61
CA ASP A 230 1.36 38.41 -7.77
C ASP A 230 2.25 39.53 -7.19
N GLY A 231 2.16 40.74 -7.74
CA GLY A 231 3.01 41.88 -7.37
C GLY A 231 2.80 42.44 -5.95
N LYS A 232 2.10 41.70 -5.09
CA LYS A 232 1.85 42.06 -3.69
C LYS A 232 3.09 41.80 -2.83
N PRO A 233 3.34 42.62 -1.79
CA PRO A 233 4.43 42.39 -0.86
C PRO A 233 4.20 41.13 -0.02
N LEU A 234 5.28 40.58 0.54
CA LEU A 234 5.23 39.39 1.41
C LEU A 234 4.23 39.53 2.56
N SER A 235 4.07 40.74 3.10
CA SER A 235 3.14 41.04 4.19
C SER A 235 1.67 40.73 3.91
N GLU A 236 1.28 40.66 2.64
CA GLU A 236 -0.11 40.41 2.22
C GLU A 236 -0.37 38.97 1.78
N ARG A 237 0.66 38.11 1.81
CA ARG A 237 0.57 36.72 1.31
C ARG A 237 1.08 35.67 2.29
N PHE A 238 1.05 35.94 3.60
CA PHE A 238 1.49 34.97 4.61
C PHE A 238 0.73 33.63 4.56
N GLU A 239 -0.51 33.65 4.06
CA GLU A 239 -1.36 32.46 3.93
C GLU A 239 -0.97 31.56 2.74
N ILE A 240 -0.04 32.00 1.88
CA ILE A 240 0.32 31.29 0.64
C ILE A 240 1.82 30.97 0.65
N PHE A 241 2.15 29.68 0.75
CA PHE A 241 3.53 29.23 0.61
C PHE A 241 3.97 29.30 -0.87
N CYS A 242 5.02 30.07 -1.14
CA CYS A 242 5.61 30.20 -2.47
C CYS A 242 7.12 30.43 -2.37
N LEU A 243 7.89 29.87 -3.31
CA LEU A 243 9.32 30.15 -3.43
C LEU A 243 9.50 31.40 -4.29
N ASP A 244 9.86 32.52 -3.65
CA ASP A 244 10.08 33.81 -4.30
C ASP A 244 11.58 34.16 -4.30
N PRO A 245 12.29 33.97 -5.44
CA PRO A 245 13.72 34.27 -5.54
C PRO A 245 14.06 35.74 -5.27
N SER A 246 13.09 36.66 -5.43
CA SER A 246 13.30 38.09 -5.19
C SER A 246 13.58 38.40 -3.71
N LEU A 247 13.13 37.55 -2.78
CA LEU A 247 13.36 37.69 -1.34
C LEU A 247 14.84 37.54 -0.96
N VAL A 248 15.62 36.80 -1.75
CA VAL A 248 17.07 36.61 -1.55
C VAL A 248 17.87 37.66 -2.33
N SER A 249 17.20 38.48 -3.14
CA SER A 249 17.81 39.55 -3.91
C SER A 249 17.89 40.86 -3.11
N LYS A 250 18.62 41.86 -3.62
CA LYS A 250 18.65 43.22 -3.04
C LYS A 250 17.35 44.02 -3.26
N GLN A 251 16.36 43.46 -3.95
CA GLN A 251 15.11 44.11 -4.37
C GLN A 251 13.88 43.38 -3.82
N ALA A 252 13.94 42.88 -2.59
CA ALA A 252 12.84 42.18 -1.94
C ALA A 252 11.67 43.13 -1.60
N SER A 253 10.45 42.76 -2.03
CA SER A 253 9.21 43.46 -1.68
C SER A 253 8.56 42.83 -0.45
N LEU A 254 8.98 43.27 0.75
CA LEU A 254 8.53 42.68 2.02
C LEU A 254 7.22 43.31 2.53
N VAL A 255 7.12 44.63 2.42
CA VAL A 255 6.01 45.46 2.90
C VAL A 255 5.84 46.65 1.95
N HIS A 256 4.67 47.28 1.97
CA HIS A 256 4.48 48.57 1.32
C HIS A 256 5.33 49.64 2.01
N PHE A 257 6.27 50.23 1.27
CA PHE A 257 7.13 51.31 1.76
C PHE A 257 7.19 52.46 0.74
N PRO A 258 6.95 53.72 1.15
CA PRO A 258 6.58 54.14 2.51
C PRO A 258 5.16 53.66 2.90
N PRO A 259 4.86 53.51 4.21
CA PRO A 259 3.53 53.11 4.67
C PRO A 259 2.45 54.10 4.21
N GLU A 260 1.25 53.60 3.96
CA GLU A 260 0.10 54.45 3.63
C GLU A 260 -0.28 55.35 4.81
N PHE A 261 -0.67 56.60 4.52
CA PHE A 261 -1.15 57.51 5.54
C PHE A 261 -2.52 57.06 6.07
N GLN A 262 -2.59 56.82 7.38
CA GLN A 262 -3.85 56.48 8.06
C GLN A 262 -4.31 57.66 8.93
N PRO A 263 -5.61 58.00 8.93
CA PRO A 263 -6.14 59.05 9.79
C PRO A 263 -6.03 58.62 11.26
N ILE A 264 -5.29 59.38 12.06
CA ILE A 264 -5.19 59.16 13.50
C ILE A 264 -6.31 59.97 14.16
N PRO A 265 -7.21 59.35 14.95
CA PRO A 265 -8.24 60.09 15.66
C PRO A 265 -7.56 61.06 16.65
N CYS A 266 -7.79 62.36 16.45
CA CYS A 266 -7.32 63.37 17.38
C CYS A 266 -8.01 63.19 18.74
N LYS A 267 -7.27 63.54 19.80
CA LYS A 267 -7.62 63.49 21.24
C LYS A 267 -9.13 63.35 21.54
N PRO A 268 -9.53 62.33 22.33
CA PRO A 268 -10.94 62.11 22.67
C PRO A 268 -11.53 63.33 23.40
N LEU A 269 -12.79 63.66 23.10
CA LEU A 269 -13.52 64.70 23.81
C LEU A 269 -13.77 64.25 25.25
N PHE A 270 -13.40 65.10 26.20
CA PHE A 270 -13.66 64.91 27.62
C PHE A 270 -14.45 66.12 28.13
N PHE A 271 -15.63 65.87 28.71
CA PHE A 271 -16.47 66.92 29.29
C PHE A 271 -16.34 66.89 30.82
N ASP A 272 -16.13 68.06 31.42
CA ASP A 272 -16.18 68.21 32.87
C ASP A 272 -17.65 68.31 33.33
N LEU A 273 -18.20 67.16 33.74
CA LEU A 273 -19.57 67.08 34.25
C LEU A 273 -19.70 67.58 35.69
N ALA A 274 -18.59 67.74 36.43
CA ALA A 274 -18.64 68.18 37.82
C ALA A 274 -19.12 69.63 37.94
N LEU A 275 -18.84 70.46 36.93
CA LEU A 275 -19.33 71.84 36.86
C LEU A 275 -20.86 71.91 36.87
N ASN A 276 -21.56 70.92 36.29
CA ASN A 276 -23.03 70.88 36.30
C ASN A 276 -23.61 70.71 37.70
N HIS A 277 -22.82 70.23 38.66
CA HIS A 277 -23.24 69.98 40.04
C HIS A 277 -22.90 71.15 40.98
N VAL A 278 -22.29 72.24 40.48
CA VAL A 278 -22.08 73.46 41.26
C VAL A 278 -23.39 74.25 41.31
N THR A 279 -24.26 73.88 42.25
CA THR A 279 -25.52 74.57 42.53
C THR A 279 -25.51 75.16 43.92
N PHE A 280 -26.21 76.28 44.12
CA PHE A 280 -26.41 76.82 45.46
C PHE A 280 -27.12 75.80 46.35
N PRO A 281 -26.78 75.73 47.65
CA PRO A 281 -27.54 74.94 48.59
C PRO A 281 -28.96 75.51 48.73
N PRO A 282 -29.94 74.71 49.16
CA PRO A 282 -31.27 75.20 49.50
C PRO A 282 -31.16 76.36 50.51
N LEU A 283 -31.79 77.50 50.20
CA LEU A 283 -31.66 78.76 50.96
C LEU A 283 -32.89 79.05 51.84
N GLU A 284 -33.79 78.09 52.02
CA GLU A 284 -35.07 78.23 52.71
C GLU A 284 -34.89 78.67 54.17
N ASP A 285 -33.81 78.23 54.84
CA ASP A 285 -33.48 78.61 56.22
C ASP A 285 -32.87 80.02 56.35
N LYS A 286 -32.49 80.64 55.22
CA LYS A 286 -31.93 82.00 55.15
C LYS A 286 -32.95 83.04 54.69
N ALA A 287 -34.14 82.62 54.28
CA ALA A 287 -35.26 83.51 53.97
C ALA A 287 -36.04 83.81 55.26
N GLU A 288 -35.73 84.96 55.90
CA GLU A 288 -36.47 85.41 57.08
C GLU A 288 -37.98 85.55 56.77
N GLN A 289 -38.79 84.73 57.43
CA GLN A 289 -40.23 84.90 57.50
C GLN A 289 -40.54 86.24 58.21
N LYS A 290 -40.90 87.28 57.44
CA LYS A 290 -41.33 88.56 58.01
C LYS A 290 -42.59 88.37 58.86
N ALA A 291 -42.41 88.38 60.18
CA ALA A 291 -43.49 88.58 61.13
C ALA A 291 -44.11 89.98 60.95
N LYS A 292 -45.44 90.02 60.91
CA LYS A 292 -46.25 91.24 60.86
C LYS A 292 -46.09 92.03 62.16
N SER A 293 -45.62 93.29 62.09
CA SER A 293 -46.04 94.35 63.03
C SER A 293 -45.57 95.74 62.59
N GLY A 294 -46.49 96.72 62.60
CA GLY A 294 -46.20 98.08 63.05
C GLY A 294 -45.83 99.16 62.01
N LEU A 295 -46.85 99.88 61.56
CA LEU A 295 -46.79 101.20 60.91
C LEU A 295 -46.02 102.27 61.73
N THR A 296 -45.13 103.03 61.09
CA THR A 296 -45.08 104.52 60.99
C THR A 296 -43.65 105.07 60.94
N GLY A 297 -43.43 106.05 60.05
CA GLY A 297 -42.53 107.18 60.33
C GLY A 297 -41.18 107.21 59.64
N TYR A 298 -41.15 107.76 58.42
CA TYR A 298 -40.16 108.68 57.85
C TYR A 298 -38.82 108.88 58.60
N ILE A 299 -37.70 108.66 57.90
CA ILE A 299 -36.60 109.62 57.64
C ILE A 299 -35.64 109.00 56.60
N LYS A 300 -34.95 109.89 55.90
CA LYS A 300 -34.37 109.84 54.55
C LYS A 300 -32.83 109.80 54.65
N GLY A 301 -32.16 109.11 53.70
CA GLY A 301 -30.70 109.12 53.49
C GLY A 301 -29.96 107.97 54.20
N ILE A 302 -28.78 107.49 53.80
CA ILE A 302 -27.75 107.87 52.82
C ILE A 302 -26.73 106.68 52.80
N PHE A 303 -25.98 106.47 51.69
CA PHE A 303 -24.98 105.40 51.36
C PHE A 303 -25.53 104.09 50.74
N GLY A 304 -25.19 103.65 49.52
CA GLY A 304 -24.23 104.11 48.51
C GLY A 304 -22.81 103.60 48.74
N PHE A 305 -22.39 102.54 48.03
CA PHE A 305 -21.04 102.12 47.54
C PHE A 305 -21.09 100.59 47.36
N ARG A 306 -21.16 99.99 46.17
CA ARG A 306 -20.41 100.04 44.90
C ARG A 306 -19.20 99.08 44.88
N SER A 307 -19.35 98.12 43.97
CA SER A 307 -18.40 97.25 43.26
C SER A 307 -17.72 96.11 44.00
#